data_AF-A0AA36MN17-F1
#
_entry.id   AF-A0AA36MN17-F1
#
_cell.length_a   1.000
_cell.length_b   1.000
_cell.length_c   1.000
_cell.angle_alpha   90.00
_cell.angle_beta   90.00
_cell.angle_gamma   90.00
#
_symmetry.space_group_name_H-M   'P 1'
#
loop_
_entity.id
_entity.type
_entity.pdbx_description
1 polymer ?
#
loop_
_entity_poly.entity_id
_entity_poly.type
_entity_poly.pdbx_seq_one_letter_code
_entity_poly.pdbx_strand_id
1 'polypeptide(L)'
;MRLHRAKKKPYNLVELTTRQGLSTVSKSHRVAVPSLASEGEACEAERADQLRVGNTVLVGGKQQKLTKVTSRQERTHLYEVRLEPDGPLEMLQLPSFGLVTFGSVASDQPDAELGRGEAEA
;
A
#
# COMPACT_ATOMS: atom_id res chain seq x y z
N MET A 1 12.79 -23.27 -32.47
CA MET A 1 13.50 -23.41 -31.19
C MET A 1 12.48 -23.27 -30.05
N ARG A 2 12.04 -24.38 -29.42
CA ARG A 2 11.08 -24.32 -28.30
C ARG A 2 11.88 -24.04 -27.03
N LEU A 3 11.83 -22.82 -26.50
CA LEU A 3 12.32 -22.56 -25.14
C LEU A 3 11.39 -23.32 -24.18
N HIS A 4 11.86 -24.44 -23.64
CA HIS A 4 11.26 -25.01 -22.44
C HIS A 4 11.45 -24.01 -21.31
N ARG A 5 10.45 -23.13 -21.10
CA ARG A 5 10.41 -22.22 -19.96
C ARG A 5 10.36 -23.10 -18.71
N ALA A 6 11.50 -23.25 -18.04
CA ALA A 6 11.59 -23.98 -16.78
C ALA A 6 10.47 -23.49 -15.85
N LYS A 7 9.64 -24.41 -15.36
CA LYS A 7 8.49 -24.06 -14.52
C LYS A 7 9.03 -23.36 -13.26
N LYS A 8 8.82 -22.05 -13.13
CA LYS A 8 9.26 -21.30 -11.94
C LYS A 8 8.63 -21.93 -10.69
N LYS A 9 9.44 -22.08 -9.64
CA LYS A 9 8.95 -22.52 -8.32
C LYS A 9 7.91 -21.51 -7.81
N PRO A 10 6.85 -21.95 -7.12
CA PRO A 10 5.91 -21.02 -6.52
C PRO A 10 6.59 -20.16 -5.46
N TYR A 11 6.12 -18.92 -5.29
CA TYR A 11 6.55 -18.02 -4.24
C TYR A 11 5.66 -18.15 -3.01
N ASN A 12 6.23 -17.97 -1.83
CA ASN A 12 5.46 -17.88 -0.59
C ASN A 12 4.99 -16.43 -0.40
N LEU A 13 3.69 -16.23 -0.48
CA LEU A 13 3.04 -14.94 -0.31
C LEU A 13 2.31 -14.86 1.03
N VAL A 14 2.21 -13.65 1.55
CA VAL A 14 1.39 -13.30 2.72
C VAL A 14 0.41 -12.23 2.29
N GLU A 15 -0.87 -12.51 2.52
CA GLU A 15 -1.97 -11.56 2.37
C GLU A 15 -2.25 -10.94 3.74
N LEU A 16 -2.08 -9.63 3.83
CA LEU A 16 -2.29 -8.81 5.01
C LEU A 16 -3.57 -8.00 4.82
N THR A 17 -4.57 -8.24 5.66
CA THR A 17 -5.85 -7.53 5.61
C THR A 17 -5.97 -6.57 6.79
N THR A 18 -6.34 -5.33 6.50
CA THR A 18 -6.75 -4.33 7.48
C THR A 18 -8.21 -3.96 7.26
N ARG A 19 -8.76 -3.01 8.03
CA ARG A 19 -10.09 -2.45 7.75
C ARG A 19 -10.13 -1.58 6.48
N GLN A 20 -8.98 -1.08 6.03
CA GLN A 20 -8.88 -0.17 4.89
C GLN A 20 -8.59 -0.88 3.57
N GLY A 21 -8.06 -2.11 3.62
CA GLY A 21 -7.73 -2.84 2.40
C GLY A 21 -6.93 -4.11 2.64
N LEU A 22 -6.42 -4.66 1.55
CA LEU A 22 -5.73 -5.94 1.51
C LEU A 22 -4.46 -5.81 0.69
N SER A 23 -3.32 -6.23 1.23
CA SER A 23 -2.04 -6.20 0.53
C SER A 23 -1.42 -7.59 0.45
N THR A 24 -0.95 -7.98 -0.72
CA THR A 24 -0.28 -9.27 -0.94
C THR A 24 1.20 -9.04 -1.20
N VAL A 25 2.05 -9.57 -0.33
CA VAL A 25 3.50 -9.37 -0.37
C VAL A 25 4.23 -10.71 -0.24
N SER A 26 5.53 -10.74 -0.54
CA SER A 26 6.34 -11.93 -0.27
C SER A 26 6.56 -12.12 1.24
N LYS A 27 6.79 -13.36 1.71
CA LYS A 27 7.06 -13.66 3.14
C LYS A 27 8.23 -12.86 3.73
N SER A 28 9.25 -12.56 2.93
CA SER A 28 10.43 -11.81 3.34
C SER A 28 10.29 -10.29 3.17
N HIS A 29 9.15 -9.81 2.64
CA HIS A 29 8.91 -8.37 2.51
C HIS A 29 8.86 -7.72 3.90
N ARG A 30 9.44 -6.53 4.02
CA ARG A 30 9.46 -5.74 5.25
C ARG A 30 8.27 -4.79 5.26
N VAL A 31 7.52 -4.80 6.34
CA VAL A 31 6.32 -4.00 6.56
C VAL A 31 6.60 -3.02 7.68
N ALA A 32 6.23 -1.75 7.48
CA ALA A 32 6.38 -0.73 8.50
C ALA A 32 5.39 -0.99 9.66
N VAL A 33 5.93 -1.12 10.87
CA VAL A 33 5.18 -1.26 12.12
C VAL A 33 5.51 -0.09 13.05
N PRO A 34 4.60 0.33 13.94
CA PRO A 34 4.91 1.36 14.94
C PRO A 34 6.06 0.90 15.84
N SER A 35 7.05 1.76 16.09
CA SER A 35 8.11 1.46 17.06
C SER A 35 7.52 1.44 18.48
N LEU A 36 7.92 0.47 19.30
CA LEU A 36 7.58 0.43 20.72
C LEU A 36 8.53 1.28 21.57
N ALA A 37 9.72 1.58 21.06
CA ALA A 37 10.80 2.21 21.81
C ALA A 37 10.76 3.74 21.77
N SER A 38 10.06 4.32 20.80
CA SER A 38 10.06 5.77 20.54
C SER A 38 8.65 6.33 20.65
N GLU A 39 8.44 7.31 21.51
CA GLU A 39 7.23 8.15 21.47
C GLU A 39 7.29 9.04 20.22
N GLY A 40 6.66 8.64 19.10
CA GLY A 40 6.61 9.47 17.90
C GLY A 40 6.31 8.73 16.58
N GLU A 41 6.65 9.37 15.46
CA GLU A 41 6.44 8.88 14.09
C GLU A 41 7.48 7.83 13.62
N ALA A 42 8.35 7.37 14.51
CA ALA A 42 9.35 6.36 14.20
C ALA A 42 8.68 5.01 13.90
N CYS A 43 9.06 4.40 12.78
CA CYS A 43 8.61 3.07 12.40
C CYS A 43 9.77 2.09 12.39
N GLU A 44 9.45 0.84 12.71
CA GLU A 44 10.34 -0.31 12.56
C GLU A 44 9.90 -1.14 11.36
N ALA A 45 10.77 -2.05 10.93
CA ALA A 45 10.52 -2.91 9.79
C ALA A 45 10.39 -4.37 10.26
N GLU A 46 9.21 -4.95 10.13
CA GLU A 46 8.96 -6.35 10.48
C GLU A 46 8.71 -7.18 9.21
N ARG A 47 9.19 -8.42 9.17
CA ARG A 47 8.93 -9.30 8.02
C ARG A 47 7.47 -9.74 7.98
N ALA A 48 6.90 -9.80 6.79
CA ALA A 48 5.50 -10.20 6.59
C ALA A 48 5.17 -11.59 7.16
N ASP A 49 6.14 -12.51 7.22
CA ASP A 49 5.96 -13.83 7.83
C ASP A 49 5.99 -13.86 9.37
N GLN A 50 6.39 -12.76 10.02
CA GLN A 50 6.33 -12.61 11.49
C GLN A 50 5.03 -11.95 11.95
N LEU A 51 4.37 -11.20 11.06
CA LEU A 51 3.08 -10.58 11.35
C LEU A 51 1.98 -11.60 11.64
N ARG A 52 1.08 -11.24 12.55
CA ARG A 52 -0.07 -12.01 13.03
C ARG A 52 -1.30 -11.11 13.10
N VAL A 53 -2.48 -11.75 13.16
CA VAL A 53 -3.74 -11.05 13.41
C VAL A 53 -3.63 -10.30 14.74
N GLY A 54 -4.07 -9.05 14.74
CA GLY A 54 -4.00 -8.16 15.90
C GLY A 54 -2.76 -7.26 15.94
N ASN A 55 -1.68 -7.57 15.21
CA ASN A 55 -0.55 -6.64 15.11
C ASN A 55 -0.97 -5.34 14.40
N THR A 56 -0.29 -4.25 14.76
CA THR A 56 -0.52 -2.93 14.20
C THR A 56 0.51 -2.65 13.10
N VAL A 57 0.05 -2.18 11.95
CA VAL A 57 0.86 -1.74 10.82
C VAL A 57 0.53 -0.28 10.46
N LEU A 58 1.39 0.37 9.67
CA LEU A 58 1.14 1.72 9.19
C LEU A 58 0.49 1.71 7.80
N VAL A 59 -0.61 2.46 7.63
CA VAL A 59 -1.33 2.65 6.36
C VAL A 59 -1.69 4.14 6.22
N GLY A 60 -1.13 4.84 5.22
CA GLY A 60 -1.36 6.29 5.05
C GLY A 60 -1.05 7.12 6.30
N GLY A 61 0.04 6.80 6.99
CA GLY A 61 0.42 7.43 8.27
C GLY A 61 -0.45 7.04 9.47
N LYS A 62 -1.49 6.21 9.28
CA LYS A 62 -2.39 5.78 10.35
C LYS A 62 -2.04 4.36 10.81
N GLN A 63 -2.10 4.15 12.12
CA GLN A 63 -1.98 2.82 12.71
C GLN A 63 -3.25 2.00 12.44
N GLN A 64 -3.10 0.82 11.86
CA GLN A 64 -4.19 -0.10 11.55
C GLN A 64 -3.88 -1.51 12.04
N LYS A 65 -4.86 -2.16 12.66
CA LYS A 65 -4.72 -3.56 13.08
C LYS A 65 -4.94 -4.52 11.92
N LEU A 66 -4.11 -5.55 11.83
CA LEU A 66 -4.32 -6.67 10.94
C LEU A 66 -5.53 -7.49 11.40
N THR A 67 -6.56 -7.55 10.58
CA THR A 67 -7.78 -8.33 10.83
C THR A 67 -7.67 -9.76 10.33
N LYS A 68 -6.81 -10.00 9.33
CA LYS A 68 -6.53 -11.32 8.77
C LYS A 68 -5.10 -11.36 8.23
N VAL A 69 -4.44 -12.50 8.41
CA VAL A 69 -3.13 -12.81 7.83
C VAL A 69 -3.23 -14.20 7.20
N THR A 70 -2.99 -14.32 5.90
CA THR A 70 -3.09 -15.60 5.18
C THR A 70 -1.83 -15.87 4.39
N SER A 71 -1.21 -17.03 4.60
CA SER A 71 -0.09 -17.49 3.78
C SER A 71 -0.59 -18.34 2.62
N ARG A 72 -0.05 -18.14 1.42
CA ARG A 72 -0.31 -19.01 0.26
C ARG A 72 0.93 -19.19 -0.61
N GLN A 73 0.93 -20.24 -1.43
CA GLN A 73 1.95 -20.45 -2.44
C GLN A 73 1.37 -20.20 -3.83
N GLU A 74 2.03 -19.35 -4.60
CA GLU A 74 1.52 -18.94 -5.90
C GLU A 74 2.64 -18.76 -6.93
N ARG A 75 2.42 -19.20 -8.17
CA ARG A 75 3.32 -18.91 -9.28
C ARG A 75 2.98 -17.54 -9.86
N THR A 76 3.66 -16.52 -9.37
CA THR A 76 3.47 -15.14 -9.82
C THR A 76 4.80 -14.48 -10.19
N HIS A 77 4.76 -13.23 -10.63
CA HIS A 77 5.93 -12.37 -10.76
C HIS A 77 6.06 -11.53 -9.48
N LEU A 78 7.23 -11.56 -8.86
CA LEU A 78 7.56 -10.67 -7.74
C LEU A 78 8.40 -9.51 -8.27
N TYR A 79 8.07 -8.33 -7.78
CA TYR A 79 8.83 -7.11 -8.01
C TYR A 79 9.28 -6.57 -6.66
N GLU A 80 10.49 -6.05 -6.61
CA GLU A 80 11.05 -5.41 -5.43
C GLU A 80 11.50 -4.01 -5.84
N VAL A 81 11.09 -3.02 -5.06
CA VAL A 81 11.51 -1.63 -5.21
C VAL A 81 12.33 -1.29 -3.97
N ARG A 82 13.54 -0.77 -4.17
CA ARG A 82 14.45 -0.35 -3.11
C ARG A 82 14.85 1.11 -3.35
N LEU A 83 15.00 1.85 -2.26
CA LEU A 83 15.55 3.19 -2.26
C LEU A 83 16.93 3.17 -1.59
N GLU A 84 17.75 4.17 -1.91
CA GLU A 84 19.02 4.43 -1.24
C GLU A 84 19.09 5.94 -0.90
N PRO A 85 19.00 6.33 0.38
CA PRO A 85 18.92 5.46 1.56
C PRO A 85 17.59 4.69 1.67
N ASP A 86 17.63 3.56 2.37
CA ASP A 86 16.47 2.72 2.64
C ASP A 86 15.46 3.45 3.53
N GLY A 87 14.17 3.28 3.27
CA GLY A 87 13.11 4.00 3.96
C GLY A 87 11.72 3.43 3.71
N PRO A 88 10.72 3.84 4.51
CA PRO A 88 9.34 3.38 4.33
C PRO A 88 8.78 3.89 3.01
N LEU A 89 8.15 2.99 2.26
CA LEU A 89 7.41 3.29 1.05
C LEU A 89 5.93 2.98 1.26
N GLU A 90 5.08 3.89 0.83
CA GLU A 90 3.64 3.64 0.79
C GLU A 90 3.25 2.95 -0.51
N MET A 91 2.47 1.87 -0.39
CA MET A 91 1.89 1.15 -1.52
C MET A 91 0.40 1.50 -1.62
N LEU A 92 0.03 2.17 -2.71
CA LEU A 92 -1.35 2.49 -3.02
C LEU A 92 -1.96 1.41 -3.91
N GLN A 93 -3.14 0.92 -3.52
CA GLN A 93 -3.89 0.01 -4.38
C GLN A 93 -4.51 0.80 -5.53
N LEU A 94 -4.14 0.45 -6.75
CA LEU A 94 -4.81 0.98 -7.92
C LEU A 94 -6.17 0.28 -8.09
N PRO A 95 -7.23 1.01 -8.46
CA PRO A 95 -8.50 0.39 -8.81
C PRO A 95 -8.30 -0.54 -10.01
N SER A 96 -9.04 -1.65 -10.04
CA SER A 96 -8.99 -2.61 -11.15
C SER A 96 -9.61 -2.09 -12.45
N PHE A 97 -10.28 -0.95 -12.39
CA PHE A 97 -10.93 -0.29 -13.51
C PHE A 97 -10.45 1.17 -13.60
N GLY A 98 -10.39 1.67 -14.84
CA GLY A 98 -10.10 3.07 -15.11
C GLY A 98 -11.37 3.92 -15.12
N LEU A 99 -11.17 5.23 -15.03
CA LEU A 99 -12.20 6.23 -15.33
C LEU A 99 -12.02 6.68 -16.78
N VAL A 100 -13.07 6.56 -17.60
CA VAL A 100 -13.09 7.14 -18.94
C VAL A 100 -13.62 8.56 -18.82
N THR A 101 -12.80 9.53 -19.21
CA THR A 101 -13.18 10.95 -19.22
C THR A 101 -13.09 11.51 -20.64
N PHE A 102 -13.94 12.48 -20.94
CA PHE A 102 -13.78 13.30 -22.14
C PHE A 102 -12.91 14.50 -21.80
N GLY A 103 -12.01 14.88 -22.71
CA GLY A 103 -11.28 16.14 -22.58
C GLY A 103 -12.22 17.31 -22.81
N SER A 104 -12.12 18.35 -21.97
CA SER A 104 -12.66 19.67 -22.27
C SER A 104 -11.52 20.63 -22.61
N VAL A 105 -11.81 21.60 -23.46
CA VAL A 105 -10.97 22.81 -23.53
C VAL A 105 -11.10 23.51 -22.19
N ALA A 106 -9.98 23.79 -21.53
CA ALA A 106 -9.98 24.66 -20.36
C ALA A 106 -10.52 26.01 -20.83
N SER A 107 -11.75 26.34 -20.46
CA SER A 107 -12.22 27.72 -20.62
C SER A 107 -11.34 28.55 -19.69
N ASP A 108 -10.66 29.55 -20.23
CA ASP A 108 -9.89 30.58 -19.49
C ASP A 108 -10.75 31.41 -18.51
N GLN A 109 -11.94 30.94 -18.13
CA GLN A 109 -12.71 31.56 -17.07
C GLN A 109 -12.04 31.24 -15.73
N PRO A 110 -11.47 32.23 -15.04
CA PRO A 110 -11.05 32.04 -13.65
C PRO A 110 -12.29 31.62 -12.87
N ASP A 111 -12.18 30.54 -12.10
CA ASP A 111 -13.25 30.05 -11.23
C ASP A 111 -13.79 31.24 -10.44
N ALA A 112 -15.02 31.65 -10.77
CA ALA A 112 -15.66 32.80 -10.16
C ALA A 112 -15.63 32.61 -8.65
N GLU A 113 -15.01 33.57 -7.96
CA GLU A 113 -14.76 33.55 -6.52
C GLU A 113 -15.99 33.04 -5.78
N LEU A 114 -15.86 31.88 -5.12
CA LEU A 114 -16.83 31.38 -4.17
C LEU A 114 -16.95 32.44 -3.08
N GLY A 115 -18.01 33.25 -3.20
CA GLY A 115 -18.34 34.32 -2.30
C GLY A 115 -18.25 33.84 -0.87
N ARG A 116 -17.29 34.41 -0.13
CA ARG A 116 -17.28 34.37 1.33
C ARG A 116 -18.55 35.08 1.78
N GLY A 117 -19.58 34.30 2.11
CA GLY A 117 -20.70 34.82 2.88
C GLY A 117 -20.16 35.31 4.21
N GLU A 118 -20.06 36.62 4.36
CA GLU A 118 -19.92 37.29 5.64
C GLU A 118 -21.17 36.94 6.46
N ALA A 119 -20.98 36.15 7.52
CA ALA A 119 -21.98 35.99 8.55
C ALA A 119 -21.95 37.25 9.42
N GLU A 120 -22.92 38.14 9.20
CA GLU A 120 -23.19 39.29 10.07
C GLU A 120 -24.14 38.84 11.20
N ALA A 121 -23.65 39.03 12.43
CA ALA A 121 -24.30 39.16 13.75
C ALA A 121 -25.43 38.21 14.17
#